data_AF-A0A2A4SUE6-F1
#
_entry.id   AF-A0A2A4SUE6-F1
#
_cell.length_a   1.000
_cell.length_b   1.000
_cell.length_c   1.000
_cell.angle_alpha   90.00
_cell.angle_beta   90.00
_cell.angle_gamma   90.00
#
_symmetry.space_group_name_H-M   'P 1'
#
loop_
_entity.id
_entity.type
_entity.pdbx_description
1 polymer ?
#
loop_
_entity_poly.entity_id
_entity_poly.type
_entity_poly.pdbx_seq_one_letter_code
_entity_poly.pdbx_strand_id
1 'polypeptide(L)'
;MEQYNLLETGWSFRFDKATRRFGCCNYSKKEISLSRRLTHLNDDEKVKDTLLHEVAHALVGPGHGHNAVWKAQALQIGCSGVRCYTQDVVTPKGKYSATCKNCGATQQLHSVSWKKHFSSCGPCCKKYNKGRFSWEFRLEVVKN
;
A
#
# COMPACT_ATOMS: atom_id res chain seq x y z
N MET A 1 -9.94 -1.29 -19.51
CA MET A 1 -9.05 -0.31 -20.17
C MET A 1 -9.61 0.09 -21.53
N GLU A 2 -9.83 -0.86 -22.44
CA GLU A 2 -10.47 -0.62 -23.75
C GLU A 2 -11.85 0.03 -23.63
N GLN A 3 -12.72 -0.52 -22.78
CA GLN A 3 -14.07 0.03 -22.51
C GLN A 3 -14.08 1.53 -22.19
N TYR A 4 -12.99 2.06 -21.62
CA TYR A 4 -12.89 3.46 -21.17
C TYR A 4 -11.96 4.29 -22.06
N ASN A 5 -11.64 3.77 -23.25
CA ASN A 5 -10.71 4.37 -24.22
C ASN A 5 -9.32 4.72 -23.66
N LEU A 6 -8.89 4.04 -22.60
CA LEU A 6 -7.62 4.35 -21.94
C LEU A 6 -6.43 3.88 -22.78
N LEU A 7 -6.54 2.75 -23.49
CA LEU A 7 -5.44 2.25 -24.32
C LEU A 7 -5.13 3.17 -25.50
N GLU A 8 -6.14 3.67 -26.21
CA GLU A 8 -5.93 4.58 -27.36
C GLU A 8 -5.39 5.94 -26.92
N THR A 9 -5.70 6.38 -25.70
CA THR A 9 -5.18 7.62 -25.11
C THR A 9 -3.78 7.47 -24.50
N GLY A 10 -3.13 6.32 -24.73
CA GLY A 10 -1.75 6.03 -24.37
C GLY A 10 -1.57 5.48 -22.95
N TRP A 11 -2.65 5.04 -22.29
CA TRP A 11 -2.52 4.35 -21.02
C TRP A 11 -2.16 2.88 -21.18
N SER A 12 -1.41 2.38 -20.22
CA SER A 12 -1.01 0.97 -20.13
C SER A 12 -1.43 0.35 -18.80
N PHE A 13 -1.48 -0.98 -18.77
CA PHE A 13 -1.70 -1.76 -17.56
C PHE A 13 -0.53 -2.70 -17.29
N ARG A 14 -0.15 -2.87 -16.02
CA ARG A 14 0.80 -3.93 -15.62
C ARG A 14 0.63 -4.41 -14.19
N PHE A 15 1.16 -5.59 -13.93
CA PHE A 15 1.40 -6.05 -12.57
C PHE A 15 2.76 -5.58 -12.04
N ASP A 16 2.79 -5.13 -10.79
CA ASP A 16 4.00 -4.74 -10.08
C ASP A 16 4.31 -5.66 -8.87
N LYS A 17 5.42 -5.34 -8.17
CA LYS A 17 5.93 -6.12 -7.03
C LYS A 17 5.60 -5.49 -5.68
N ALA A 18 4.70 -4.51 -5.61
CA ALA A 18 4.34 -3.85 -4.35
C ALA A 18 3.76 -4.87 -3.37
N THR A 19 4.04 -4.72 -2.08
CA THR A 19 3.53 -5.61 -1.02
C THR A 19 2.56 -4.93 -0.07
N ARG A 20 2.44 -3.59 -0.17
CA ARG A 20 1.63 -2.76 0.73
C ARG A 20 0.58 -1.90 0.02
N ARG A 21 0.70 -1.74 -1.29
CA ARG A 21 -0.18 -0.92 -2.14
C ARG A 21 -0.85 -1.84 -3.14
N PHE A 22 -2.18 -1.87 -3.17
CA PHE A 22 -2.94 -2.74 -4.06
C PHE A 22 -2.94 -2.22 -5.50
N GLY A 23 -3.37 -0.97 -5.72
CA GLY A 23 -3.40 -0.31 -7.03
C GLY A 23 -2.59 1.00 -7.08
N CYS A 24 -2.28 1.49 -8.28
CA CYS A 24 -1.75 2.84 -8.51
C CYS A 24 -2.07 3.33 -9.91
N CYS A 25 -2.39 4.62 -9.99
CA CYS A 25 -2.45 5.41 -11.20
C CYS A 25 -1.19 6.32 -11.28
N ASN A 26 -0.39 6.16 -12.33
CA ASN A 26 0.76 7.02 -12.61
C ASN A 26 0.48 7.88 -13.85
N TYR A 27 0.18 9.15 -13.63
CA TYR A 27 -0.15 10.10 -14.70
C TYR A 27 1.03 10.39 -15.64
N SER A 28 2.25 10.52 -15.11
CA SER A 28 3.44 10.84 -15.92
C SER A 28 3.75 9.74 -16.93
N LYS A 29 3.53 8.48 -16.56
CA LYS A 29 3.74 7.32 -17.43
C LYS A 29 2.48 6.87 -18.15
N LYS A 30 1.32 7.45 -17.82
CA LYS A 30 -0.01 6.92 -18.16
C LYS A 30 -0.08 5.41 -17.90
N GLU A 31 0.17 5.00 -16.66
CA GLU A 31 0.22 3.58 -16.28
C GLU A 31 -0.70 3.32 -15.10
N ILE A 32 -1.54 2.30 -15.22
CA ILE A 32 -2.26 1.71 -14.09
C ILE A 32 -1.56 0.42 -13.69
N SER A 33 -1.26 0.24 -12.40
CA SER A 33 -0.64 -0.98 -11.91
C SER A 33 -1.38 -1.60 -10.73
N LEU A 34 -1.44 -2.93 -10.71
CA LEU A 34 -1.85 -3.69 -9.53
C LEU A 34 -0.67 -4.50 -8.97
N SER A 35 -0.64 -4.67 -7.66
CA SER A 35 0.31 -5.59 -7.02
C SER A 35 -0.01 -7.03 -7.40
N ARG A 36 0.92 -7.71 -8.07
CA ARG A 36 0.76 -9.13 -8.40
C ARG A 36 0.47 -9.96 -7.16
N ARG A 37 1.18 -9.69 -6.06
CA ARG A 37 1.04 -10.47 -4.82
C ARG A 37 -0.32 -10.26 -4.16
N LEU A 38 -0.79 -9.03 -4.09
CA LEU A 38 -2.10 -8.74 -3.48
C LEU A 38 -3.23 -9.27 -4.35
N THR A 39 -3.12 -9.17 -5.68
CA THR A 39 -4.10 -9.77 -6.61
C THR A 39 -4.26 -11.27 -6.40
N HIS A 40 -3.17 -12.01 -6.13
CA HIS A 40 -3.28 -13.46 -5.88
C HIS A 40 -3.83 -13.82 -4.49
N LEU A 41 -3.82 -12.89 -3.53
CA LEU A 41 -4.21 -13.14 -2.14
C LEU A 41 -5.64 -12.71 -1.83
N ASN A 42 -6.30 -12.01 -2.76
CA ASN A 42 -7.61 -11.41 -2.57
C ASN A 42 -8.55 -11.89 -3.66
N ASP A 43 -9.85 -11.90 -3.38
CA ASP A 43 -10.88 -12.28 -4.34
C ASP A 43 -10.99 -11.31 -5.54
N ASP A 44 -11.61 -11.80 -6.60
CA ASP A 44 -11.79 -11.07 -7.86
C ASP A 44 -12.61 -9.79 -7.68
N GLU A 45 -13.53 -9.74 -6.72
CA GLU A 45 -14.33 -8.56 -6.44
C GLU A 45 -13.45 -7.41 -5.92
N LYS A 46 -12.57 -7.67 -4.94
CA LYS A 46 -11.58 -6.71 -4.45
C LYS A 46 -10.58 -6.31 -5.53
N VAL A 47 -10.15 -7.26 -6.36
CA VAL A 47 -9.23 -6.98 -7.48
C VAL A 47 -9.90 -6.04 -8.48
N LYS A 48 -11.14 -6.32 -8.86
CA LYS A 48 -11.92 -5.53 -9.81
C LYS A 48 -12.21 -4.14 -9.24
N ASP A 49 -12.65 -4.04 -7.99
CA ASP A 49 -12.91 -2.74 -7.36
C ASP A 49 -11.65 -1.88 -7.29
N THR A 50 -10.50 -2.48 -6.95
CA THR A 50 -9.20 -1.79 -6.98
C THR A 50 -8.83 -1.34 -8.39
N LEU A 51 -9.05 -2.17 -9.41
CA LEU A 51 -8.77 -1.77 -10.79
C LEU A 51 -9.63 -0.58 -11.22
N LEU A 52 -10.94 -0.63 -10.93
CA LEU A 52 -11.87 0.45 -11.25
C LEU A 52 -11.53 1.73 -10.47
N HIS A 53 -11.07 1.61 -9.23
CA HIS A 53 -10.56 2.74 -8.45
C HIS A 53 -9.44 3.50 -9.20
N GLU A 54 -8.44 2.76 -9.72
CA GLU A 54 -7.33 3.38 -10.45
C GLU A 54 -7.74 3.88 -11.84
N VAL A 55 -8.69 3.20 -12.50
CA VAL A 55 -9.29 3.68 -13.76
C VAL A 55 -10.04 4.99 -13.55
N ALA A 56 -10.80 5.12 -12.45
CA ALA A 56 -11.49 6.36 -12.12
C ALA A 56 -10.50 7.53 -12.00
N HIS A 57 -9.35 7.32 -11.34
CA HIS A 57 -8.27 8.32 -11.29
C HIS A 57 -7.77 8.71 -12.68
N ALA A 58 -7.49 7.72 -13.54
CA ALA A 58 -7.05 7.99 -14.90
C ALA A 58 -8.07 8.80 -15.72
N LEU A 59 -9.36 8.59 -15.49
CA LEU A 59 -10.44 9.29 -16.19
C LEU A 59 -10.63 10.73 -15.71
N VAL A 60 -10.52 11.00 -14.40
CA VAL A 60 -10.73 12.36 -13.86
C VAL A 60 -9.47 13.23 -13.90
N GLY A 61 -8.28 12.64 -13.92
CA GLY A 61 -7.01 13.35 -14.00
C GLY A 61 -6.42 13.83 -12.66
N PRO A 62 -5.17 14.35 -12.68
CA PRO A 62 -4.31 14.53 -11.50
C PRO A 62 -4.76 15.59 -10.46
N GLY A 63 -5.80 16.37 -10.73
CA GLY A 63 -6.35 17.35 -9.77
C GLY A 63 -7.47 16.78 -8.88
N HIS A 64 -7.93 15.57 -9.18
CA HIS A 64 -9.04 14.95 -8.49
C HIS A 64 -8.54 13.73 -7.73
N GLY A 65 -8.07 13.95 -6.51
CA GLY A 65 -7.94 12.88 -5.51
C GLY A 65 -9.31 12.26 -5.20
N HIS A 66 -9.55 11.74 -4.00
CA HIS A 66 -10.85 11.12 -3.67
C HIS A 66 -11.99 12.13 -3.41
N ASN A 67 -12.08 13.21 -4.19
CA ASN A 67 -13.11 14.25 -4.08
C ASN A 67 -14.44 13.82 -4.74
N ALA A 68 -15.42 14.73 -4.75
CA ALA A 68 -16.75 14.44 -5.30
C ALA A 68 -16.74 14.05 -6.79
N VAL A 69 -15.84 14.65 -7.59
CA VAL A 69 -15.71 14.34 -9.02
C VAL A 69 -15.19 12.92 -9.21
N TRP A 70 -14.12 12.56 -8.51
CA TRP A 70 -13.60 11.19 -8.52
C TRP A 70 -14.64 10.19 -8.02
N LYS A 71 -15.34 10.49 -6.93
CA LYS A 71 -16.34 9.58 -6.35
C LYS A 71 -17.51 9.35 -7.31
N ALA A 72 -18.00 10.40 -7.97
CA ALA A 72 -19.04 10.28 -8.99
C ALA A 72 -18.56 9.39 -10.14
N GLN A 73 -17.35 9.61 -10.66
CA GLN A 73 -16.78 8.80 -11.72
C GLN A 73 -16.59 7.34 -11.30
N ALA A 74 -16.09 7.10 -10.08
CA ALA A 74 -15.88 5.77 -9.52
C ALA A 74 -17.18 4.98 -9.44
N LEU A 75 -18.23 5.58 -8.86
CA LEU A 75 -19.55 4.95 -8.77
C LEU A 75 -20.15 4.68 -10.16
N GLN A 76 -19.99 5.62 -11.11
CA GLN A 76 -20.50 5.47 -12.47
C GLN A 76 -19.90 4.25 -13.20
N ILE A 77 -18.63 3.93 -12.96
CA ILE A 77 -17.95 2.78 -13.59
C ILE A 77 -18.04 1.49 -12.77
N GLY A 78 -18.83 1.51 -11.68
CA GLY A 78 -19.07 0.34 -10.83
C GLY A 78 -18.00 0.08 -9.76
N CYS A 79 -17.17 1.08 -9.43
CA CYS A 79 -16.34 1.05 -8.22
C CYS A 79 -17.17 1.43 -6.98
N SER A 80 -16.84 0.87 -5.83
CA SER A 80 -17.44 1.16 -4.53
C SER A 80 -17.30 2.63 -4.10
N GLY A 81 -16.32 3.36 -4.66
CA GLY A 81 -15.99 4.72 -4.26
C GLY A 81 -15.38 4.82 -2.85
N VAL A 82 -14.97 3.70 -2.27
CA VAL A 82 -14.30 3.63 -0.97
C VAL A 82 -12.80 3.89 -1.15
N ARG A 83 -12.25 4.78 -0.31
CA ARG A 83 -10.84 5.19 -0.41
C ARG A 83 -9.86 4.14 0.13
N CYS A 84 -10.18 3.56 1.28
CA CYS A 84 -9.31 2.62 1.98
C CYS A 84 -10.11 1.35 2.24
N TYR A 85 -9.57 0.20 1.84
CA TYR A 85 -10.00 -1.07 2.40
C TYR A 85 -9.69 -1.03 3.90
N THR A 86 -10.72 -0.95 4.73
CA THR A 86 -10.53 -0.67 6.15
C THR A 86 -10.07 -1.89 6.95
N GLN A 87 -10.18 -3.13 6.45
CA GLN A 87 -9.63 -4.31 7.15
C GLN A 87 -9.52 -5.60 6.30
N ASP A 88 -10.16 -5.70 5.13
CA ASP A 88 -10.35 -6.99 4.44
C ASP A 88 -9.33 -7.33 3.35
N VAL A 89 -8.32 -6.48 3.10
CA VAL A 89 -7.27 -6.81 2.13
C VAL A 89 -6.21 -7.66 2.80
N VAL A 90 -6.10 -8.91 2.34
CA VAL A 90 -5.06 -9.83 2.78
C VAL A 90 -3.73 -9.35 2.21
N THR A 91 -2.86 -8.88 3.10
CA THR A 91 -1.49 -8.50 2.75
C THR A 91 -0.53 -9.66 3.05
N PRO A 92 0.52 -9.86 2.23
CA PRO A 92 1.51 -10.89 2.51
C PRO A 92 2.19 -10.60 3.85
N LYS A 93 2.45 -11.65 4.65
CA LYS A 93 3.21 -11.49 5.90
C LYS A 93 4.59 -10.89 5.62
N GLY A 94 5.09 -10.10 6.57
CA GLY A 94 6.47 -9.63 6.53
C GLY A 94 7.44 -10.82 6.50
N LYS A 95 8.58 -10.67 5.82
CA LYS A 95 9.65 -11.68 5.83
C LYS A 95 10.43 -11.70 7.14
N TYR A 96 10.32 -10.63 7.93
CA TYR A 96 11.01 -10.46 9.19
C TYR A 96 10.06 -9.88 10.23
N SER A 97 10.29 -10.19 11.50
CA SER A 97 9.64 -9.54 12.64
C SER A 97 10.69 -8.75 13.42
N ALA A 98 10.35 -7.54 13.84
CA ALA A 98 11.18 -6.73 14.72
C ALA A 98 10.45 -6.48 16.05
N THR A 99 11.02 -6.98 17.15
CA THR A 99 10.39 -6.97 18.48
C THR A 99 11.22 -6.16 19.46
N CYS A 100 10.58 -5.31 20.24
CA CYS A 100 11.23 -4.60 21.33
C CYS A 100 11.28 -5.47 22.59
N LYS A 101 12.47 -5.68 23.17
CA LYS A 101 12.60 -6.42 24.43
C LYS A 101 11.91 -5.77 25.62
N ASN A 102 11.88 -4.43 25.65
CA ASN A 102 11.35 -3.69 26.79
C ASN A 102 9.81 -3.72 26.85
N CYS A 103 9.13 -3.46 25.73
CA CYS A 103 7.66 -3.36 25.71
C CYS A 103 6.96 -4.50 24.95
N GLY A 104 7.70 -5.44 24.36
CA GLY A 104 7.14 -6.56 23.59
C GLY A 104 6.51 -6.19 22.23
N ALA A 105 6.43 -4.90 21.89
CA ALA A 105 5.83 -4.45 20.63
C ALA A 105 6.58 -5.06 19.43
N THR A 106 5.82 -5.66 18.51
CA THR A 106 6.35 -6.36 17.34
C THR A 106 5.82 -5.73 16.04
N GLN A 107 6.71 -5.52 15.07
CA GLN A 107 6.36 -5.04 13.73
C GLN A 107 6.81 -6.03 12.65
N GLN A 108 5.95 -6.26 11.67
CA GLN A 108 6.26 -7.06 10.48
C GLN A 108 7.00 -6.23 9.44
N LEU A 109 8.10 -6.76 8.89
CA LEU A 109 8.97 -6.10 7.93
C LEU A 109 9.10 -6.94 6.65
N HIS A 110 8.91 -6.31 5.49
CA HIS A 110 9.06 -7.00 4.20
C HIS A 110 10.52 -7.07 3.72
N SER A 111 11.37 -6.19 4.23
CA SER A 111 12.80 -6.15 3.99
C SER A 111 13.52 -5.54 5.20
N VAL A 112 14.78 -5.91 5.37
CA VAL A 112 15.67 -5.37 6.39
C VAL A 112 16.89 -4.78 5.69
N SER A 113 17.17 -3.52 5.95
CA SER A 113 18.46 -2.91 5.63
C SER A 113 19.42 -3.17 6.79
N TRP A 114 20.73 -3.18 6.57
CA TRP A 114 21.71 -3.33 7.65
C TRP A 114 21.46 -2.33 8.80
N LYS A 115 20.98 -1.12 8.48
CA LYS A 115 20.60 -0.07 9.45
C LYS A 115 19.45 -0.46 10.39
N LYS A 116 18.55 -1.38 9.98
CA LYS A 116 17.45 -1.86 10.83
C LYS A 116 17.97 -2.69 12.01
N HIS A 117 19.13 -3.33 11.89
CA HIS A 117 19.78 -4.00 13.03
C HIS A 117 20.20 -3.01 14.12
N PHE A 118 20.33 -1.72 13.79
CA PHE A 118 20.68 -0.63 14.69
C PHE A 118 19.47 0.26 15.00
N SER A 119 18.25 -0.25 14.87
CA SER A 119 17.03 0.52 15.18
C SER A 119 16.50 0.20 16.57
N SER A 120 15.89 1.21 17.21
CA SER A 120 15.26 1.10 18.53
C SER A 120 13.78 1.41 18.47
N CYS A 121 13.05 0.90 19.45
CA CYS A 121 11.63 1.15 19.62
C CYS A 121 11.38 2.64 19.84
N GLY A 122 10.83 3.31 18.81
CA GLY A 122 10.47 4.73 18.87
C GLY A 122 9.61 5.11 20.09
N PRO A 123 8.55 4.35 20.42
CA PRO A 123 7.76 4.56 21.63
C PRO A 123 8.57 4.50 22.93
N CYS A 124 9.43 3.50 23.10
CA CYS A 124 10.28 3.39 24.30
C CYS A 124 11.33 4.50 24.35
N CYS A 125 11.99 4.79 23.23
CA CYS A 125 12.91 5.92 23.12
C CYS A 125 12.22 7.24 23.49
N LYS A 126 10.98 7.47 23.02
CA LYS A 126 10.19 8.67 23.37
C LYS A 126 9.87 8.72 24.86
N LYS A 127 9.43 7.60 25.44
CA LYS A 127 9.01 7.52 26.85
C LYS A 127 10.18 7.60 27.82
N TYR A 128 11.28 6.91 27.54
CA TYR A 128 12.36 6.68 28.49
C TYR A 128 13.68 7.38 28.13
N ASN A 129 13.85 7.87 26.89
CA ASN A 129 15.09 8.51 26.44
C ASN A 129 14.86 9.80 25.65
N LYS A 130 13.80 10.56 25.96
CA LYS A 130 13.49 11.86 25.33
C LYS A 130 13.45 11.82 23.80
N GLY A 131 13.05 10.67 23.23
CA GLY A 131 13.00 10.43 21.78
C GLY A 131 14.35 10.08 21.14
N ARG A 132 15.45 10.09 21.90
CA ARG A 132 16.78 9.74 21.39
C ARG A 132 16.93 8.22 21.28
N PHE A 133 17.73 7.80 20.30
CA PHE A 133 18.12 6.41 20.15
C PHE A 133 18.79 5.90 21.44
N SER A 134 18.41 4.71 21.90
CA SER A 134 19.05 3.98 22.99
C SER A 134 19.16 2.52 22.62
N TRP A 135 20.33 1.93 22.87
CA TRP A 135 20.59 0.50 22.70
C TRP A 135 19.73 -0.39 23.60
N GLU A 136 19.30 0.12 24.74
CA GLU A 136 18.40 -0.55 25.67
C GLU A 136 17.06 -0.91 25.02
N PHE A 137 16.59 -0.07 24.07
CA PHE A 137 15.33 -0.27 23.38
C PHE A 137 15.52 -0.82 21.96
N ARG A 138 16.69 -1.40 21.66
CA ARG A 138 16.98 -2.00 20.35
C ARG A 138 15.92 -3.03 19.97
N LEU A 139 15.54 -3.01 18.70
CA LEU A 139 14.66 -4.01 18.13
C LEU A 139 15.45 -5.26 17.76
N GLU A 140 15.00 -6.41 18.23
CA GLU A 140 15.48 -7.71 17.75
C GLU A 140 14.77 -8.08 16.47
N VAL A 141 15.54 -8.35 15.42
CA VAL A 141 15.00 -8.65 14.10
C VAL A 141 15.23 -10.12 13.79
N VAL A 142 14.14 -10.87 13.65
CA VAL A 142 14.15 -12.29 13.27
C VAL A 142 13.54 -12.47 11.88
N LYS A 143 14.01 -13.45 11.14
CA LYS A 143 13.39 -13.85 9.86
C LYS A 143 12.22 -14.79 10.16
N ASN A 144 11.05 -14.50 9.57
CA ASN A 144 9.85 -15.33 9.69
C ASN A 144 9.88 -16.54 8.77
#